data_AF-A0A2D7SJN1-F1
#
_entry.id   AF-A0A2D7SJN1-F1
#
_cell.length_a   1.000
_cell.length_b   1.000
_cell.length_c   1.000
_cell.angle_alpha   90.00
_cell.angle_beta   90.00
_cell.angle_gamma   90.00
#
_symmetry.space_group_name_H-M   'P 1'
#
loop_
_entity.id
_entity.type
_entity.pdbx_description
1 polymer ?
#
loop_
_entity_poly.entity_id
_entity_poly.type
_entity_poly.pdbx_seq_one_letter_code
_entity_poly.pdbx_strand_id
1 'polypeptide(L)'
;MKPLVIHPNNWSDYSLIDSGNGKKLEKFGPYTFSRPEPQAIWTPRLKAKVWENSSGSFLSSSSLENEDPKGKWVIKNNIPDKWEMSFDSLKFFASPTPFRHLGFFPDQSPHWIWAAQKINQFISVLNHKNHPKI
;
A
#
# COMPACT_ATOMS: atom_id res chain seq x y z
N MET A 1 26.42 -7.43 -15.49
CA MET A 1 25.59 -6.32 -14.95
C MET A 1 24.85 -6.86 -13.73
N LYS A 2 24.88 -6.18 -12.58
CA LYS A 2 24.10 -6.59 -11.39
C LYS A 2 22.74 -5.90 -11.41
N PRO A 3 21.62 -6.58 -11.11
CA PRO A 3 20.32 -5.93 -11.02
C PRO A 3 20.30 -4.96 -9.84
N LEU A 4 19.73 -3.77 -10.06
CA LEU A 4 19.41 -2.83 -8.99
C LEU A 4 18.07 -3.24 -8.38
N VAL A 5 18.06 -3.54 -7.09
CA VAL A 5 16.85 -3.84 -6.33
C VAL A 5 16.48 -2.62 -5.50
N ILE A 6 15.30 -2.07 -5.75
CA ILE A 6 14.71 -0.97 -5.00
C ILE A 6 13.53 -1.49 -4.18
N HIS A 7 13.32 -0.91 -3.01
CA HIS A 7 12.21 -1.25 -2.13
C HIS A 7 11.68 0.02 -1.47
N PRO A 8 10.40 0.06 -1.10
CA PRO A 8 9.83 1.21 -0.40
C PRO A 8 10.57 1.46 0.92
N ASN A 9 10.92 2.72 1.16
CA ASN A 9 11.55 3.20 2.38
C ASN A 9 10.82 4.46 2.89
N ASN A 10 11.15 4.89 4.12
CA ASN A 10 10.69 6.16 4.71
C ASN A 10 9.16 6.31 4.87
N TRP A 11 8.44 5.21 5.00
CA TRP A 11 7.02 5.24 5.35
C TRP A 11 6.82 5.38 6.86
N SER A 12 6.02 6.37 7.28
CA SER A 12 5.48 6.44 8.65
C SER A 12 4.16 5.69 8.77
N ASP A 13 3.32 5.83 7.75
CA ASP A 13 1.92 5.39 7.80
C ASP A 13 1.70 4.07 7.07
N TYR A 14 2.72 3.49 6.43
CA TYR A 14 2.62 2.17 5.80
C TYR A 14 3.69 1.23 6.33
N SER A 15 3.32 -0.03 6.55
CA SER A 15 4.29 -1.11 6.73
C SER A 15 3.71 -2.46 6.30
N LEU A 16 4.58 -3.32 5.76
CA LEU A 16 4.30 -4.75 5.67
C LEU A 16 4.61 -5.36 7.04
N ILE A 17 3.58 -5.85 7.73
CA ILE A 17 3.70 -6.41 9.08
C ILE A 17 4.14 -7.87 9.04
N ASP A 18 3.47 -8.67 8.21
CA ASP A 18 3.74 -10.11 8.06
C ASP A 18 3.26 -10.59 6.68
N SER A 19 3.73 -11.75 6.26
CA SER A 19 3.29 -12.39 5.01
C SER A 19 3.47 -13.89 5.07
N GLY A 20 2.65 -14.60 4.32
CA GLY A 20 2.73 -16.04 4.18
C GLY A 20 1.38 -16.66 3.85
N ASN A 21 1.38 -17.95 3.54
CA ASN A 21 0.20 -18.73 3.16
C ASN A 21 -0.66 -18.02 2.08
N GLY A 22 -0.01 -17.39 1.10
CA GLY A 22 -0.68 -16.70 0.00
C GLY A 22 -1.33 -15.37 0.40
N LYS A 23 -0.98 -14.79 1.55
CA LYS A 23 -1.52 -13.52 2.07
C LYS A 23 -0.42 -12.60 2.60
N LYS A 24 -0.77 -11.32 2.74
CA LYS A 24 0.04 -10.31 3.42
C LYS A 24 -0.81 -9.50 4.40
N LEU A 25 -0.21 -9.14 5.52
CA LEU A 25 -0.78 -8.29 6.55
C LEU A 25 -0.04 -6.96 6.51
N GLU A 26 -0.78 -5.88 6.23
CA GLU A 26 -0.21 -4.55 6.01
C GLU A 26 -0.87 -3.54 6.93
N LYS A 27 -0.11 -2.54 7.36
CA LYS A 27 -0.58 -1.36 8.09
C LYS A 27 -0.81 -0.21 7.12
N PHE A 28 -1.92 0.48 7.27
CA PHE A 28 -2.30 1.69 6.57
C PHE A 28 -2.82 2.71 7.59
N GLY A 29 -1.96 3.61 8.05
CA GLY A 29 -2.23 4.56 9.11
C GLY A 29 -2.56 3.80 10.41
N PRO A 30 -3.72 4.05 11.03
CA PRO A 30 -4.11 3.35 12.25
C PRO A 30 -4.68 1.94 12.00
N TYR A 31 -4.90 1.55 10.75
CA TYR A 31 -5.63 0.33 10.39
C TYR A 31 -4.72 -0.74 9.80
N THR A 32 -5.15 -2.00 9.89
CA THR A 32 -4.42 -3.14 9.34
C THR A 32 -5.30 -3.98 8.42
N PHE A 33 -4.75 -4.46 7.31
CA PHE A 33 -5.52 -5.19 6.31
C PHE A 33 -4.81 -6.46 5.89
N SER A 34 -5.57 -7.56 5.83
CA SER A 34 -5.11 -8.84 5.28
C SER A 34 -5.55 -8.95 3.82
N ARG A 35 -4.59 -9.14 2.91
CA ARG A 35 -4.87 -9.17 1.46
C ARG A 35 -4.21 -10.37 0.78
N PRO A 36 -4.75 -10.87 -0.33
CA PRO A 36 -4.10 -11.93 -1.11
C PRO A 36 -2.75 -11.50 -1.67
N GLU A 37 -1.75 -12.36 -1.49
CA GLU A 37 -0.40 -12.26 -2.06
C GLU A 37 0.05 -13.67 -2.48
N PRO A 38 -0.32 -14.14 -3.69
CA PRO A 38 -0.08 -15.53 -4.10
C PRO A 38 1.39 -15.95 -4.07
N GLN A 39 2.32 -15.00 -4.17
CA GLN A 39 3.76 -15.27 -4.14
C GLN A 39 4.31 -15.47 -2.72
N ALA A 40 3.57 -15.09 -1.68
CA ALA A 40 3.93 -15.29 -0.28
C ALA A 40 3.66 -16.74 0.16
N ILE A 41 4.35 -17.70 -0.45
CA ILE A 41 4.13 -19.15 -0.24
C ILE A 41 4.75 -19.69 1.06
N TRP A 42 5.52 -18.88 1.76
CA TRP A 42 6.14 -19.24 3.04
C TRP A 42 5.14 -19.19 4.20
N THR A 43 5.53 -19.71 5.36
CA THR A 43 4.70 -19.65 6.57
C THR A 43 4.75 -18.26 7.21
N PRO A 44 3.60 -17.67 7.60
CA PRO A 44 3.56 -16.44 8.39
C PRO A 44 4.39 -16.56 9.68
N ARG A 45 5.03 -15.47 10.09
CA ARG A 45 5.83 -15.46 11.33
C ARG A 45 4.99 -15.15 12.56
N LEU A 46 3.93 -14.36 12.39
CA LEU A 46 3.06 -13.96 13.48
C LEU A 46 1.94 -14.98 13.73
N LYS A 47 1.43 -14.99 14.96
CA LYS A 47 0.33 -15.88 15.36
C LYS A 47 -0.96 -15.52 14.60
N ALA A 48 -1.79 -16.51 14.32
CA ALA A 48 -3.10 -16.34 13.66
C ALA A 48 -3.96 -15.23 14.29
N LYS A 49 -3.95 -15.10 15.62
CA LYS A 49 -4.66 -14.05 16.36
C LYS A 49 -4.30 -12.63 15.90
N VAL A 50 -3.05 -12.38 15.47
CA VAL A 50 -2.65 -11.07 14.93
C VAL A 50 -3.34 -10.79 13.60
N TRP A 51 -3.46 -11.81 12.76
CA TRP A 51 -4.14 -11.73 11.47
C TRP A 51 -5.66 -11.58 11.63
N GLU A 52 -6.29 -12.34 12.52
CA GLU A 52 -7.72 -12.26 12.87
C GLU A 52 -8.11 -10.87 13.42
N ASN A 53 -7.15 -10.20 14.06
CA ASN A 53 -7.35 -8.87 14.60
C ASN A 53 -7.27 -7.75 13.54
N SER A 54 -7.02 -8.05 12.26
CA SER A 54 -6.95 -7.02 11.22
C SER A 54 -8.24 -6.18 11.15
N SER A 55 -8.12 -4.92 10.75
CA SER A 55 -9.25 -4.00 10.55
C SER A 55 -10.17 -4.44 9.41
N GLY A 56 -9.60 -5.08 8.40
CA GLY A 56 -10.35 -5.75 7.34
C GLY A 56 -9.53 -6.80 6.62
N SER A 57 -10.21 -7.57 5.78
CA SER A 57 -9.61 -8.57 4.90
C SER A 57 -10.29 -8.58 3.54
N PHE A 58 -9.50 -8.71 2.48
CA PHE A 58 -10.04 -8.90 1.14
C PHE A 58 -10.12 -10.40 0.82
N LEU A 59 -11.32 -10.90 0.56
CA LEU A 59 -11.56 -12.26 0.10
C LEU A 59 -11.49 -12.26 -1.43
N SER A 60 -10.57 -13.05 -2.01
CA SER A 60 -10.48 -13.19 -3.47
C SER A 60 -11.67 -13.98 -4.01
N SER A 61 -11.96 -13.86 -5.29
CA SER A 61 -12.95 -14.70 -5.98
C SER A 61 -12.61 -16.20 -5.97
N SER A 62 -11.32 -16.53 -5.81
CA SER A 62 -10.84 -17.90 -5.63
C SER A 62 -10.91 -18.42 -4.19
N SER A 63 -11.34 -17.58 -3.24
CA SER A 63 -11.47 -18.00 -1.84
C SER A 63 -12.73 -18.84 -1.68
N LEU A 64 -12.63 -20.01 -1.02
CA LEU A 64 -13.77 -20.91 -0.76
C LEU A 64 -14.91 -20.23 0.01
N GLU A 65 -14.59 -19.18 0.76
CA GLU A 65 -15.52 -18.39 1.58
C GLU A 65 -16.17 -17.22 0.80
N ASN A 66 -15.92 -17.11 -0.51
CA ASN A 66 -16.39 -16.00 -1.32
C ASN A 66 -17.16 -16.46 -2.56
N GLU A 67 -18.45 -16.14 -2.57
CA GLU A 67 -19.36 -16.36 -3.70
C GLU A 67 -19.33 -15.19 -4.71
N ASP A 68 -18.68 -14.06 -4.38
CA ASP A 68 -18.57 -12.92 -5.29
C ASP A 68 -17.43 -13.13 -6.30
N PRO A 69 -17.73 -13.20 -7.62
CA PRO A 69 -16.71 -13.42 -8.65
C PRO A 69 -15.68 -12.28 -8.75
N LYS A 70 -15.91 -11.11 -8.14
CA LYS A 70 -14.98 -9.97 -8.14
C LYS A 70 -14.10 -9.88 -6.89
N GLY A 71 -14.39 -10.67 -5.86
CA GLY A 71 -13.80 -10.49 -4.54
C GLY A 71 -14.56 -9.47 -3.70
N LYS A 72 -14.44 -9.56 -2.38
CA LYS A 72 -15.14 -8.66 -1.45
C LYS A 72 -14.30 -8.30 -0.24
N TRP A 73 -14.52 -7.09 0.27
CA TRP A 73 -13.97 -6.67 1.55
C TRP A 73 -14.86 -7.16 2.70
N VAL A 74 -14.23 -7.69 3.74
CA VAL A 74 -14.82 -7.91 5.07
C VAL A 74 -14.15 -6.90 6.00
N ILE A 75 -14.88 -5.89 6.46
CA ILE A 75 -14.34 -4.75 7.23
C ILE A 75 -15.09 -4.64 8.55
N LYS A 76 -14.37 -4.30 9.61
CA LYS A 76 -14.97 -4.05 10.93
C LYS A 76 -15.77 -2.74 10.91
N ASN A 77 -16.88 -2.68 11.66
CA ASN A 77 -17.81 -1.55 11.66
C ASN A 77 -17.21 -0.20 12.09
N ASN A 78 -16.03 -0.19 12.70
CA ASN A 78 -15.38 1.01 13.22
C ASN A 78 -14.39 1.66 12.24
N ILE A 79 -14.33 1.19 11.00
CA ILE A 79 -13.41 1.71 9.98
C ILE A 79 -14.17 2.72 9.10
N PRO A 80 -13.67 3.95 8.93
CA PRO A 80 -14.30 4.94 8.05
C PRO A 80 -14.12 4.55 6.57
N ASP A 81 -14.98 5.08 5.71
CA ASP A 81 -14.92 4.85 4.25
C ASP A 81 -13.56 5.23 3.63
N LYS A 82 -12.91 6.26 4.20
CA LYS A 82 -11.55 6.67 3.86
C LYS A 82 -10.86 7.30 5.07
N TRP A 83 -9.53 7.26 5.08
CA TRP A 83 -8.71 7.92 6.11
C TRP A 83 -7.46 8.56 5.50
N GLU A 84 -6.96 9.61 6.15
CA GLU A 84 -5.75 10.32 5.71
C GLU A 84 -4.51 9.46 5.97
N MET A 85 -3.58 9.51 5.02
CA MET A 85 -2.27 8.86 5.02
C MET A 85 -1.23 9.91 4.69
N SER A 86 -0.02 9.71 5.23
CA SER A 86 1.12 10.58 4.99
C SER A 86 2.31 9.80 4.42
N PHE A 87 2.99 10.42 3.47
CA PHE A 87 4.32 10.02 3.02
C PHE A 87 5.17 11.28 2.85
N ASP A 88 6.20 11.43 3.67
CA ASP A 88 6.97 12.67 3.75
C ASP A 88 6.02 13.89 3.97
N SER A 89 6.00 14.85 3.05
CA SER A 89 5.12 16.02 3.08
C SER A 89 3.78 15.81 2.35
N LEU A 90 3.57 14.67 1.70
CA LEU A 90 2.36 14.36 0.94
C LEU A 90 1.28 13.80 1.86
N LYS A 91 0.08 14.37 1.76
CA LYS A 91 -1.15 13.87 2.37
C LYS A 91 -2.12 13.38 1.31
N PHE A 92 -2.68 12.20 1.51
CA PHE A 92 -3.64 11.59 0.59
C PHE A 92 -4.58 10.65 1.34
N PHE A 93 -5.63 10.17 0.68
CA PHE A 93 -6.59 9.25 1.30
C PHE A 93 -6.33 7.80 0.89
N ALA A 94 -6.45 6.89 1.85
CA ALA A 94 -6.66 5.48 1.59
C ALA A 94 -8.12 5.12 1.80
N SER A 95 -8.63 4.18 1.00
CA SER A 95 -9.99 3.65 1.11
C SER A 95 -10.10 2.25 0.50
N PRO A 96 -10.94 1.35 1.06
CA PRO A 96 -11.31 0.11 0.42
C PRO A 96 -11.99 0.39 -0.91
N THR A 97 -11.45 -0.16 -2.00
CA THR A 97 -12.08 -0.06 -3.33
C THR A 97 -12.92 -1.31 -3.60
N PRO A 98 -13.72 -1.37 -4.69
CA PRO A 98 -14.35 -2.62 -5.13
C PRO A 98 -13.35 -3.74 -5.46
N PHE A 99 -12.05 -3.44 -5.49
CA PHE A 99 -10.97 -4.40 -5.72
C PHE A 99 -10.05 -4.49 -4.48
N ARG A 100 -9.01 -5.31 -4.58
CA ARG A 100 -8.08 -5.60 -3.49
C ARG A 100 -7.16 -4.45 -3.05
N HIS A 101 -7.23 -3.25 -3.65
CA HIS A 101 -6.29 -2.16 -3.34
C HIS A 101 -6.91 -1.10 -2.43
N LEU A 102 -6.07 -0.31 -1.76
CA LEU A 102 -6.49 0.75 -0.83
C LEU A 102 -6.25 2.18 -1.36
N GLY A 103 -6.01 2.32 -2.67
CA GLY A 103 -5.94 3.62 -3.35
C GLY A 103 -4.53 4.10 -3.70
N PHE A 104 -3.48 3.45 -3.18
CA PHE A 104 -2.09 3.77 -3.53
C PHE A 104 -1.19 2.53 -3.48
N PHE A 105 0.04 2.67 -4.01
CA PHE A 105 1.03 1.60 -4.11
C PHE A 105 2.33 2.03 -3.41
N PRO A 106 2.55 1.62 -2.14
CA PRO A 106 3.73 2.01 -1.37
C PRO A 106 5.05 1.70 -2.08
N ASP A 107 5.13 0.59 -2.83
CA ASP A 107 6.31 0.16 -3.59
C ASP A 107 6.78 1.19 -4.63
N GLN A 108 5.93 2.14 -5.02
CA GLN A 108 6.27 3.21 -5.94
C GLN A 108 6.97 4.41 -5.27
N SER A 109 7.03 4.45 -3.93
CA SER A 109 7.66 5.54 -3.18
C SER A 109 9.10 5.86 -3.57
N PRO A 110 9.99 4.90 -3.91
CA PRO A 110 11.33 5.25 -4.39
C PRO A 110 11.29 6.04 -5.70
N HIS A 111 10.32 5.76 -6.59
CA HIS A 111 10.13 6.51 -7.83
C HIS A 111 9.56 7.90 -7.57
N TRP A 112 8.69 8.06 -6.57
CA TRP A 112 8.18 9.38 -6.18
C TRP A 112 9.30 10.28 -5.65
N ILE A 113 10.16 9.73 -4.78
CA ILE A 113 11.35 10.45 -4.28
C ILE A 113 12.24 10.87 -5.45
N TRP A 114 12.53 9.95 -6.37
CA TRP A 114 13.34 10.24 -7.56
C TRP A 114 12.73 11.34 -8.44
N ALA A 115 11.43 11.27 -8.70
CA ALA A 115 10.72 12.29 -9.50
C ALA A 115 10.74 13.66 -8.80
N ALA A 116 10.48 13.70 -7.49
CA ALA A 116 10.52 14.92 -6.69
C ALA A 116 11.92 15.58 -6.73
N GLN A 117 12.99 14.78 -6.63
CA GLN A 117 14.36 15.28 -6.76
C GLN A 117 14.63 15.91 -8.13
N LYS A 118 14.15 15.29 -9.23
CA LYS A 118 14.29 15.84 -10.58
C LYS A 118 13.54 17.16 -10.76
N ILE A 119 12.33 17.24 -10.22
CA ILE A 119 11.51 18.46 -10.25
C ILE A 119 12.20 19.57 -9.45
N ASN A 120 12.67 19.29 -8.23
CA ASN A 120 13.35 20.26 -7.38
C ASN A 120 14.66 20.76 -8.03
N GLN A 121 15.43 19.86 -8.64
CA GLN A 121 16.63 20.23 -9.39
C GLN A 121 16.28 21.17 -10.55
N PHE A 122 15.27 20.85 -11.33
CA PHE A 122 14.81 21.69 -12.44
C PHE A 122 14.36 23.09 -11.96
N ILE A 123 13.58 23.15 -10.88
CA ILE A 123 13.13 24.41 -10.27
C ILE A 123 14.33 25.25 -9.78
N SER A 124 15.32 24.63 -9.12
CA SER A 124 16.50 25.33 -8.59
C SER A 124 17.38 25.95 -9.68
N VAL A 125 17.41 25.36 -10.88
CA VAL A 125 18.20 25.85 -12.01
C VAL A 125 17.52 27.02 -12.72
N LEU A 126 16.19 27.13 -12.63
CA LEU A 126 15.42 27.99 -13.54
C LEU A 126 15.26 29.47 -13.16
N ASN A 127 15.63 29.92 -11.95
CA ASN A 127 15.51 31.34 -11.51
C ASN A 127 14.32 32.09 -12.16
N HIS A 128 13.13 31.48 -12.11
CA HIS A 128 11.82 31.99 -12.52
C HIS A 128 11.61 32.42 -13.99
N LYS A 129 12.50 32.18 -14.97
CA LYS A 129 12.32 32.78 -16.32
C LYS A 129 11.73 31.91 -17.42
N ASN A 130 11.67 30.59 -17.31
CA ASN A 130 11.07 29.76 -18.36
C ASN A 130 10.25 28.61 -17.77
N HIS A 131 8.95 28.60 -18.05
CA HIS A 131 8.09 27.46 -17.72
C HIS A 131 8.44 26.27 -18.63
N PRO A 132 8.37 25.02 -18.11
CA PRO A 132 8.50 23.84 -18.94
C PRO A 132 7.43 23.89 -20.04
N LYS A 133 7.86 23.75 -21.30
CA LYS A 133 6.95 23.58 -22.43
C LYS A 133 6.59 22.09 -22.51
N ILE A 134 5.29 21.79 -22.51
CA ILE A 134 4.74 20.49 -22.88
C ILE A 134 4.96 20.30 -24.38
#